data_AF-A0A8H4LU36-F1
#
_entry.id   AF-A0A8H4LU36-F1
#
_cell.length_a   1.000
_cell.length_b   1.000
_cell.length_c   1.000
_cell.angle_alpha   90.00
_cell.angle_beta   90.00
_cell.angle_gamma   90.00
#
_symmetry.space_group_name_H-M   'P 1'
#
loop_
_entity.id
_entity.type
_entity.pdbx_description
1 polymer ?
#
loop_
_entity_poly.entity_id
_entity_poly.type
_entity_poly.pdbx_seq_one_letter_code
_entity_poly.pdbx_strand_id
1 'polypeptide(L)'
;MGLRCIFKKYVWNRDRDQDSKEAPPPPYDDQDPSPAQDLSPSDWETAADATGGPCSLHGLTCKPDMFVQCCAGTTSEPEWMAHFQIYADIPRLMKEGFYWSEDNARRQCSRFSGGKYSAPEHKRVWPHVRVYHLMDTSWKGIIVVYADELSVLSKFRLNQITMDKICLMRAAHKNHCIYQYKKLHPEDSFNALYDDKPLDGWWPWPDKE
;
A
#
# COMPACT_ATOMS: atom_id res chain seq x y z
N MET A 1 30.01 -26.92 -18.65
CA MET A 1 29.70 -27.58 -17.37
C MET A 1 30.24 -26.73 -16.24
N GLY A 2 29.40 -26.30 -15.30
CA GLY A 2 29.83 -25.55 -14.11
C GLY A 2 28.81 -24.54 -13.60
N LEU A 3 27.61 -25.00 -13.26
CA LEU A 3 26.62 -24.26 -12.46
C LEU A 3 27.23 -23.80 -11.14
N ARG A 4 27.03 -22.54 -10.75
CA ARG A 4 26.93 -22.14 -9.33
C ARG A 4 25.84 -21.08 -9.15
N CYS A 5 24.62 -21.58 -8.92
CA CYS A 5 23.66 -20.91 -8.04
C CYS A 5 24.07 -21.18 -6.60
N ILE A 6 24.25 -20.15 -5.77
CA ILE A 6 24.06 -20.28 -4.32
C ILE A 6 23.29 -19.06 -3.83
N PHE A 7 22.09 -19.35 -3.33
CA PHE A 7 21.18 -18.45 -2.62
C PHE A 7 21.48 -18.48 -1.11
N LYS A 8 21.17 -17.34 -0.45
CA LYS A 8 20.81 -17.13 0.97
C LYS A 8 21.91 -17.27 2.04
N LYS A 9 22.01 -16.23 2.89
CA LYS A 9 21.27 -16.15 4.17
C LYS A 9 21.44 -14.77 4.81
N TYR A 10 20.32 -14.11 5.08
CA TYR A 10 20.21 -13.15 6.19
C TYR A 10 20.32 -13.95 7.50
N VAL A 11 21.17 -13.50 8.41
CA VAL A 11 21.19 -13.93 9.81
C VAL A 11 21.04 -12.68 10.66
N TRP A 12 19.90 -12.61 11.33
CA TRP A 12 19.66 -11.73 12.47
C TRP A 12 20.39 -12.32 13.67
N ASN A 13 21.36 -11.60 14.25
CA ASN A 13 21.88 -11.91 15.58
C ASN A 13 21.04 -11.17 16.62
N ARG A 14 20.35 -11.96 17.44
CA ARG A 14 19.68 -11.57 18.67
C ARG A 14 20.45 -12.24 19.80
N ASP A 15 21.43 -11.54 20.35
CA ASP A 15 22.03 -11.92 21.62
C ASP A 15 21.55 -10.95 22.69
N ARG A 16 20.90 -11.54 23.69
CA ARG A 16 20.44 -10.93 24.94
C ARG A 16 21.35 -11.45 26.04
N ASP A 17 21.35 -10.72 27.15
CA ASP A 17 21.95 -11.00 28.46
C ASP A 17 23.31 -10.30 28.63
N GLN A 18 23.59 -9.54 29.69
CA GLN A 18 22.92 -9.37 30.97
C GLN A 18 23.51 -8.12 31.65
N ASP A 19 22.78 -7.54 32.60
CA ASP A 19 23.25 -6.92 33.85
C ASP A 19 22.57 -5.57 34.13
N SER A 20 21.45 -5.64 34.84
CA SER A 20 20.84 -4.51 35.54
C SER A 20 20.12 -5.09 36.76
N LYS A 21 20.73 -4.92 37.93
CA LYS A 21 20.20 -5.31 39.24
C LYS A 21 18.87 -4.61 39.50
N GLU A 22 17.80 -5.39 39.63
CA GLU A 22 16.47 -4.94 39.98
C GLU A 22 16.36 -4.84 41.51
N ALA A 23 16.08 -3.64 42.02
CA ALA A 23 15.82 -3.40 43.44
C ALA A 23 14.37 -3.80 43.78
N PRO A 24 14.08 -4.29 45.00
CA PRO A 24 12.74 -4.67 45.39
C PRO A 24 11.81 -3.44 45.44
N PRO A 25 10.54 -3.58 45.01
CA PRO A 25 9.57 -2.49 45.07
C PRO A 25 9.26 -2.10 46.52
N PRO A 26 8.92 -0.83 46.80
CA PRO A 26 8.53 -0.39 48.12
C PRO A 26 7.23 -1.08 48.59
N PRO A 27 7.04 -1.25 49.91
CA PRO A 27 5.83 -1.84 50.48
C PRO A 27 4.62 -0.94 50.22
N TYR A 28 3.53 -1.53 49.73
CA TYR A 28 2.25 -0.86 49.54
C TYR A 28 1.55 -0.76 50.89
N ASP A 29 1.32 0.47 51.37
CA ASP A 29 0.44 0.73 52.51
C ASP A 29 -1.02 0.54 52.10
N ASP A 30 -1.71 -0.33 52.86
CA ASP A 30 -3.14 -0.55 52.81
C ASP A 30 -3.90 0.71 53.30
N GLN A 31 -4.50 1.44 52.36
CA GLN A 31 -5.61 2.35 52.68
C GLN A 31 -6.72 2.23 51.64
N ASP A 32 -7.87 1.77 52.10
CA ASP A 32 -9.18 1.85 51.47
C ASP A 32 -10.21 2.03 52.61
N PRO A 33 -11.47 2.46 52.41
CA PRO A 33 -12.09 3.14 51.27
C PRO A 33 -12.91 4.39 51.70
N SER A 34 -13.25 5.28 50.76
CA SER A 34 -14.47 6.10 50.86
C SER A 34 -14.83 6.81 49.55
N PRO A 35 -16.12 7.15 49.33
CA PRO A 35 -16.91 6.46 48.30
C PRO A 35 -17.53 7.40 47.25
N ALA A 36 -18.10 6.75 46.22
CA ALA A 36 -19.07 7.24 45.25
C ALA A 36 -18.53 8.18 44.16
N GLN A 37 -18.49 7.70 42.92
CA GLN A 37 -19.61 7.92 41.99
C GLN A 37 -19.81 6.68 41.12
N ASP A 38 -21.04 6.16 41.14
CA ASP A 38 -21.55 5.11 40.25
C ASP A 38 -21.27 5.45 38.78
N LEU A 39 -20.45 4.64 38.12
CA LEU A 39 -20.54 4.48 36.67
C LEU A 39 -21.38 3.23 36.40
N SER A 40 -22.63 3.48 35.99
CA SER A 40 -23.54 2.45 35.51
C SER A 40 -22.90 1.66 34.36
N PRO A 41 -22.83 0.33 34.42
CA PRO A 41 -22.32 -0.51 33.34
C PRO A 41 -23.44 -0.72 32.31
N SER A 42 -23.70 0.31 31.51
CA SER A 42 -24.70 0.25 30.46
C SER A 42 -24.48 1.37 29.47
N ASP A 43 -23.43 1.28 28.65
CA ASP A 43 -23.27 2.10 27.42
C ASP A 43 -22.26 1.56 26.37
N TRP A 44 -21.72 0.34 26.50
CA TRP A 44 -20.89 -0.26 25.42
C TRP A 44 -21.31 -1.68 24.99
N GLU A 45 -22.30 -2.29 25.63
CA GLU A 45 -22.85 -3.61 25.25
C GLU A 45 -24.36 -3.54 24.96
N THR A 46 -24.80 -2.65 24.06
CA THR A 46 -26.04 -2.87 23.28
C THR A 46 -25.95 -2.12 21.95
N ALA A 47 -25.09 -2.61 21.07
CA ALA A 47 -25.27 -2.57 19.61
C ALA A 47 -24.40 -3.65 18.96
N ALA A 48 -24.42 -4.86 19.53
CA ALA A 48 -24.05 -6.07 18.83
C ALA A 48 -25.28 -6.58 18.07
N ASP A 49 -25.86 -5.73 17.23
CA ASP A 49 -26.62 -6.18 16.06
C ASP A 49 -26.76 -5.01 15.06
N ALA A 50 -26.56 -5.33 13.78
CA ALA A 50 -26.68 -4.45 12.63
C ALA A 50 -25.86 -3.14 12.63
N THR A 51 -24.80 -3.12 11.80
CA THR A 51 -24.38 -2.06 10.85
C THR A 51 -22.85 -1.95 10.80
N GLY A 52 -22.25 -2.60 9.79
CA GLY A 52 -20.86 -2.33 9.42
C GLY A 52 -20.72 -0.88 8.95
N GLY A 53 -20.09 -0.04 9.78
CA GLY A 53 -19.80 1.35 9.47
C GLY A 53 -18.52 1.52 8.62
N PRO A 54 -18.46 2.48 7.69
CA PRO A 54 -17.40 2.56 6.67
C PRO A 54 -16.15 3.30 7.16
N CYS A 55 -14.97 2.83 6.74
CA CYS A 55 -13.76 3.65 6.70
C CYS A 55 -13.94 4.79 5.68
N SER A 56 -14.58 5.88 6.10
CA SER A 56 -14.85 7.05 5.25
C SER A 56 -13.58 7.88 5.07
N LEU A 57 -12.82 7.58 4.01
CA LEU A 57 -12.08 8.61 3.28
C LEU A 57 -13.03 9.13 2.19
N HIS A 58 -13.65 10.28 2.44
CA HIS A 58 -14.58 10.93 1.50
C HIS A 58 -13.88 11.26 0.17
N GLY A 59 -14.51 10.89 -0.95
CA GLY A 59 -14.37 11.60 -2.22
C GLY A 59 -13.63 10.90 -3.36
N LEU A 60 -14.08 9.71 -3.80
CA LEU A 60 -13.90 9.25 -5.18
C LEU A 60 -15.10 8.37 -5.59
N THR A 61 -16.14 8.98 -6.17
CA THR A 61 -17.25 8.26 -6.79
C THR A 61 -17.23 8.50 -8.31
N CYS A 62 -16.74 7.52 -9.06
CA CYS A 62 -16.92 7.47 -10.52
C CYS A 62 -18.13 6.58 -10.80
N LYS A 63 -19.18 7.14 -11.42
CA LYS A 63 -20.39 6.40 -11.82
C LYS A 63 -20.07 5.48 -13.02
N PRO A 64 -20.57 4.24 -13.04
CA PRO A 64 -20.42 3.36 -14.19
C PRO A 64 -21.63 3.54 -15.11
N ASP A 65 -21.38 3.79 -16.40
CA ASP A 65 -22.39 3.46 -17.41
C ASP A 65 -21.77 2.93 -18.71
N MET A 66 -22.57 2.11 -19.37
CA MET A 66 -22.41 1.40 -20.65
C MET A 66 -21.46 0.22 -20.70
N PHE A 67 -22.04 -0.97 -20.81
CA PHE A 67 -21.43 -2.24 -21.20
C PHE A 67 -20.71 -2.15 -22.55
N VAL A 68 -19.51 -2.72 -22.64
CA VAL A 68 -18.84 -2.99 -23.92
C VAL A 68 -18.21 -4.37 -23.77
N GLN A 69 -18.72 -5.31 -24.55
CA GLN A 69 -18.15 -6.64 -24.72
C GLN A 69 -17.19 -6.58 -25.90
N CYS A 70 -15.92 -6.89 -25.66
CA CYS A 70 -14.91 -6.98 -26.72
C CYS A 70 -14.16 -8.30 -26.63
N CYS A 71 -13.90 -8.82 -27.83
CA CYS A 71 -13.49 -10.16 -28.16
C CYS A 71 -12.07 -10.50 -27.67
N ALA A 72 -11.85 -11.79 -27.39
CA ALA A 72 -10.55 -12.35 -27.04
C ALA A 72 -9.59 -12.29 -28.24
N GLY A 73 -8.57 -11.44 -28.13
CA GLY A 73 -7.36 -11.47 -28.96
C GLY A 73 -6.16 -11.83 -28.08
N THR A 74 -5.39 -12.84 -28.48
CA THR A 74 -4.18 -13.30 -27.81
C THR A 74 -2.99 -12.39 -28.12
N THR A 75 -3.01 -11.18 -27.57
CA THR A 75 -1.77 -10.55 -27.09
C THR A 75 -1.61 -10.98 -25.63
N SER A 76 -0.44 -11.49 -25.23
CA SER A 76 -0.16 -11.88 -23.84
C SER A 76 -0.05 -10.62 -22.97
N GLU A 77 -1.16 -9.89 -22.84
CA GLU A 77 -1.29 -8.78 -21.92
C GLU A 77 -1.11 -9.29 -20.49
N PRO A 78 -0.52 -8.48 -19.61
CA PRO A 78 -0.33 -8.90 -18.23
C PRO A 78 -1.69 -9.17 -17.57
N GLU A 79 -1.80 -10.31 -16.91
CA GLU A 79 -2.98 -10.76 -16.16
C GLU A 79 -3.49 -9.71 -15.15
N TRP A 80 -2.57 -8.87 -14.65
CA TRP A 80 -2.85 -7.74 -13.79
C TRP A 80 -1.78 -6.64 -13.93
N MET A 81 -2.12 -5.42 -13.51
CA MET A 81 -1.19 -4.29 -13.41
C MET A 81 -1.39 -3.50 -12.12
N ALA A 82 -0.36 -2.78 -11.68
CA ALA A 82 -0.40 -1.98 -10.46
C ALA A 82 -0.21 -0.48 -10.72
N HIS A 83 -0.97 0.33 -9.98
CA HIS A 83 -0.82 1.78 -9.89
C HIS A 83 -0.51 2.16 -8.44
N PHE A 84 0.50 3.00 -8.26
CA PHE A 84 0.93 3.52 -6.98
C PHE A 84 0.63 5.01 -6.84
N GLN A 85 0.10 5.39 -5.68
CA GLN A 85 -0.06 6.78 -5.28
C GLN A 85 0.52 6.99 -3.89
N ILE A 86 1.56 7.79 -3.78
CA ILE A 86 2.34 8.02 -2.56
C ILE A 86 2.19 9.47 -2.11
N TYR A 87 2.00 9.64 -0.81
CA TYR A 87 1.93 10.93 -0.12
C TYR A 87 2.96 10.96 1.00
N ALA A 88 3.95 11.84 0.89
CA ALA A 88 5.00 11.97 1.89
C ALA A 88 5.69 13.34 1.81
N ASP A 89 6.69 13.55 2.66
CA ASP A 89 7.80 14.45 2.34
C ASP A 89 8.65 13.84 1.21
N ILE A 90 8.26 14.12 -0.03
CA ILE A 90 8.87 13.51 -1.23
C ILE A 90 10.37 13.80 -1.35
N PRO A 91 10.87 15.05 -1.16
CA PRO A 91 12.32 15.30 -1.17
C PRO A 91 13.10 14.39 -0.22
N ARG A 92 12.59 14.22 1.00
CA ARG A 92 13.22 13.35 1.99
C ARG A 92 13.14 11.88 1.58
N LEU A 93 11.98 11.41 1.14
CA LEU A 93 11.76 10.01 0.74
C LEU A 93 12.60 9.62 -0.49
N MET A 94 12.78 10.52 -1.45
CA MET A 94 13.64 10.30 -2.61
C MET A 94 15.13 10.22 -2.23
N LYS A 95 15.56 10.98 -1.22
CA LYS A 95 16.93 10.95 -0.72
C LYS A 95 17.23 9.69 0.09
N GLU A 96 16.29 9.24 0.91
CA GLU A 96 16.43 8.06 1.78
C GLU A 96 16.12 6.74 1.04
N GLY A 97 15.39 6.82 -0.07
CA GLY A 97 14.92 5.69 -0.85
C GLY A 97 13.53 5.23 -0.42
N PHE A 98 12.71 4.81 -1.39
CA PHE A 98 11.35 4.34 -1.11
C PHE A 98 11.33 2.82 -1.01
N TYR A 99 11.31 2.30 0.21
CA TYR A 99 11.23 0.86 0.48
C TYR A 99 9.91 0.53 1.16
N TRP A 100 9.18 -0.42 0.60
CA TRP A 100 7.94 -0.92 1.18
C TRP A 100 7.88 -2.45 1.08
N SER A 101 7.08 -3.05 1.95
CA SER A 101 6.82 -4.49 1.98
C SER A 101 5.36 -4.76 2.39
N GLU A 102 4.97 -6.04 2.47
CA GLU A 102 3.63 -6.41 2.94
C GLU A 102 3.35 -5.95 4.38
N ASP A 103 4.39 -5.72 5.20
CA ASP A 103 4.25 -5.26 6.58
C ASP A 103 3.73 -3.82 6.66
N ASN A 104 3.94 -3.02 5.61
CA ASN A 104 3.37 -1.68 5.50
C ASN A 104 1.87 -1.69 5.14
N ALA A 105 1.33 -2.84 4.73
CA ALA A 105 -0.04 -2.94 4.25
C ALA A 105 -1.06 -3.08 5.39
N ARG A 106 -2.04 -2.18 5.42
CA ARG A 106 -3.19 -2.28 6.31
C ARG A 106 -4.20 -3.28 5.75
N ARG A 107 -4.03 -4.56 6.10
CA ARG A 107 -4.87 -5.67 5.59
C ARG A 107 -6.36 -5.43 5.77
N GLN A 108 -6.78 -4.83 6.89
CA GLN A 108 -8.18 -4.51 7.17
C GLN A 108 -8.77 -3.43 6.26
N CYS A 109 -7.94 -2.63 5.61
CA CYS A 109 -8.37 -1.59 4.67
C CYS A 109 -8.33 -2.07 3.21
N SER A 110 -7.93 -3.31 2.95
CA SER A 110 -7.95 -3.91 1.61
C SER A 110 -9.40 -4.13 1.17
N ARG A 111 -9.76 -3.62 0.00
CA ARG A 111 -11.10 -3.82 -0.56
C ARG A 111 -11.03 -4.20 -2.03
N PHE A 112 -11.96 -5.06 -2.45
CA PHE A 112 -12.32 -5.18 -3.86
C PHE A 112 -13.26 -4.04 -4.20
N SER A 113 -13.15 -3.51 -5.40
CA SER A 113 -14.14 -2.60 -5.92
C SER A 113 -14.53 -3.08 -7.31
N GLY A 114 -15.83 -3.30 -7.50
CA GLY A 114 -16.42 -3.65 -8.79
C GLY A 114 -16.80 -2.38 -9.53
N GLY A 115 -16.61 -2.37 -10.85
CA GLY A 115 -16.89 -1.20 -11.68
C GLY A 115 -15.93 -1.12 -12.86
N LYS A 116 -16.23 -0.21 -13.79
CA LYS A 116 -15.34 0.09 -14.91
C LYS A 116 -14.26 1.05 -14.44
N TYR A 117 -13.05 0.56 -14.25
CA TYR A 117 -11.91 1.40 -13.89
C TYR A 117 -11.00 1.59 -15.09
N SER A 118 -10.78 2.85 -15.48
CA SER A 118 -9.65 3.16 -16.36
C SER A 118 -8.39 3.20 -15.51
N ALA A 119 -7.40 2.39 -15.86
CA ALA A 119 -6.03 2.73 -15.49
C ALA A 119 -5.70 3.99 -16.30
N PRO A 120 -5.25 5.10 -15.69
CA PRO A 120 -5.16 6.40 -16.37
C PRO A 120 -4.38 6.38 -17.68
N GLU A 121 -3.43 5.45 -17.81
CA GLU A 121 -2.57 5.31 -18.99
C GLU A 121 -3.07 4.29 -20.03
N HIS A 122 -4.05 3.45 -19.69
CA HIS A 122 -4.60 2.47 -20.63
C HIS A 122 -5.98 2.91 -21.12
N LYS A 123 -6.19 2.86 -22.44
CA LYS A 123 -7.53 2.90 -23.06
C LYS A 123 -8.39 1.70 -22.65
N ARG A 124 -7.77 0.69 -22.03
CA ARG A 124 -8.41 -0.51 -21.50
C ARG A 124 -9.16 -0.19 -20.21
N VAL A 125 -10.41 -0.61 -20.17
CA VAL A 125 -11.25 -0.58 -18.97
C VAL A 125 -11.10 -1.91 -18.26
N TRP A 126 -10.69 -1.86 -16.99
CA TRP A 126 -10.56 -3.03 -16.14
C TRP A 126 -11.86 -3.24 -15.35
N PRO A 127 -12.46 -4.45 -15.40
CA PRO A 127 -13.72 -4.74 -14.72
C PRO A 127 -13.56 -4.90 -13.20
N HIS A 128 -12.35 -5.16 -12.74
CA HIS A 128 -12.06 -5.44 -11.34
C HIS A 128 -10.82 -4.70 -10.85
N VAL A 129 -10.92 -4.17 -9.64
CA VAL A 129 -9.76 -3.64 -8.91
C VAL A 129 -9.71 -4.11 -7.48
N ARG A 130 -8.50 -4.19 -6.95
CA ARG A 130 -8.23 -4.37 -5.54
C ARG A 130 -7.35 -3.23 -5.04
N VAL A 131 -7.78 -2.58 -3.97
CA VAL A 131 -7.10 -1.42 -3.39
C VAL A 131 -6.43 -1.83 -2.08
N TYR A 132 -5.15 -1.52 -1.96
CA TYR A 132 -4.37 -1.70 -0.73
C TYR A 132 -3.93 -0.34 -0.20
N HIS A 133 -4.08 -0.15 1.11
CA HIS A 133 -3.57 1.01 1.80
C HIS A 133 -2.25 0.65 2.46
N LEU A 134 -1.22 1.42 2.15
CA LEU A 134 0.11 1.32 2.74
C LEU A 134 0.33 2.47 3.71
N MET A 135 1.04 2.19 4.80
CA MET A 135 1.42 3.21 5.75
C MET A 135 2.78 2.91 6.37
N ASP A 136 3.55 3.97 6.54
CA ASP A 136 4.74 4.03 7.37
C ASP A 136 4.62 5.24 8.31
N THR A 137 5.58 5.38 9.23
CA THR A 137 5.75 6.59 10.04
C THR A 137 5.96 7.86 9.20
N SER A 138 6.59 7.73 8.03
CA SER A 138 7.05 8.88 7.22
C SER A 138 6.26 9.10 5.92
N TRP A 139 5.46 8.12 5.48
CA TRP A 139 4.71 8.18 4.23
C TRP A 139 3.41 7.37 4.27
N LYS A 140 2.48 7.70 3.37
CA LYS A 140 1.24 6.95 3.14
C LYS A 140 1.11 6.62 1.67
N GLY A 141 0.55 5.46 1.35
CA GLY A 141 0.45 4.99 -0.01
C GLY A 141 -0.86 4.27 -0.30
N ILE A 142 -1.23 4.27 -1.58
CA ILE A 142 -2.31 3.45 -2.10
C ILE A 142 -1.74 2.66 -3.28
N ILE A 143 -1.98 1.35 -3.28
CA ILE A 143 -1.76 0.50 -4.45
C ILE A 143 -3.13 0.10 -4.99
N VAL A 144 -3.36 0.34 -6.28
CA VAL A 144 -4.52 -0.16 -7.00
C VAL A 144 -4.03 -1.23 -7.97
N VAL A 145 -4.56 -2.44 -7.82
CA VAL A 145 -4.27 -3.57 -8.71
C VAL A 145 -5.48 -3.81 -9.60
N TYR A 146 -5.27 -3.81 -10.91
CA TYR A 146 -6.29 -4.01 -11.93
C TYR A 146 -6.16 -5.42 -12.53
N ALA A 147 -7.28 -6.09 -12.81
CA ALA A 147 -7.29 -7.36 -13.54
C ALA A 147 -8.63 -7.58 -14.25
N ASP A 148 -8.65 -8.48 -15.24
CA ASP A 148 -9.86 -8.85 -15.98
C ASP A 148 -10.76 -9.82 -15.24
N GLU A 149 -10.15 -10.67 -14.41
CA GLU A 149 -10.88 -11.67 -13.65
C GLU A 149 -10.71 -11.43 -12.15
N LEU A 150 -11.81 -11.55 -11.42
CA LEU A 150 -11.78 -11.49 -9.96
C LEU A 150 -10.94 -12.63 -9.35
N SER A 151 -10.88 -13.77 -10.04
CA SER A 151 -10.07 -14.95 -9.68
C SER A 151 -8.60 -14.56 -9.49
N VAL A 152 -8.06 -13.72 -10.38
CA VAL A 152 -6.69 -13.19 -10.35
C VAL A 152 -6.50 -12.35 -9.09
N LEU A 153 -7.36 -11.36 -8.84
CA LEU A 153 -7.23 -10.45 -7.70
C LEU A 153 -7.39 -11.16 -6.34
N SER A 154 -8.19 -12.23 -6.29
CA SER A 154 -8.35 -13.04 -5.08
C SER A 154 -7.09 -13.81 -4.69
N LYS A 155 -6.36 -14.32 -5.69
CA LYS A 155 -5.10 -15.04 -5.53
C LYS A 155 -3.91 -14.10 -5.40
N PHE A 156 -4.02 -12.88 -5.91
CA PHE A 156 -2.97 -11.88 -5.89
C PHE A 156 -2.46 -11.60 -4.47
N ARG A 157 -1.13 -11.42 -4.34
CA ARG A 157 -0.44 -11.04 -3.11
C ARG A 157 0.50 -9.87 -3.39
N LEU A 158 0.73 -9.01 -2.39
CA LEU A 158 1.52 -7.78 -2.57
C LEU A 158 2.98 -8.10 -2.91
N ASN A 159 3.52 -9.21 -2.42
CA ASN A 159 4.86 -9.69 -2.77
C ASN A 159 5.02 -10.13 -4.25
N GLN A 160 3.94 -10.20 -5.03
CA GLN A 160 3.99 -10.46 -6.47
C GLN A 160 4.21 -9.17 -7.27
N ILE A 161 4.14 -8.00 -6.63
CA ILE A 161 4.45 -6.74 -7.30
C ILE A 161 5.92 -6.73 -7.65
N THR A 162 6.21 -6.40 -8.90
CA THR A 162 7.54 -6.15 -9.43
C THR A 162 7.49 -4.82 -10.21
N MET A 163 8.65 -4.18 -10.37
CA MET A 163 8.73 -2.84 -10.99
C MET A 163 8.18 -2.82 -12.42
N ASP A 164 8.34 -3.92 -13.17
CA ASP A 164 7.81 -4.06 -14.54
C ASP A 164 6.27 -4.12 -14.59
N LYS A 165 5.60 -4.47 -13.48
CA LYS A 165 4.14 -4.55 -13.40
C LYS A 165 3.49 -3.25 -12.94
N ILE A 166 4.30 -2.25 -12.57
CA ILE A 166 3.82 -0.90 -12.25
C ILE A 166 3.57 -0.18 -13.57
N CYS A 167 2.33 0.20 -13.84
CA CYS A 167 1.97 0.97 -15.04
C CYS A 167 1.98 2.47 -14.80
N LEU A 168 1.73 2.89 -13.55
CA LEU A 168 1.69 4.29 -13.13
C LEU A 168 2.18 4.40 -11.69
N MET A 169 3.03 5.39 -11.42
CA MET A 169 3.33 5.82 -10.06
C MET A 169 3.26 7.33 -9.96
N ARG A 170 2.61 7.83 -8.91
CA ARG A 170 2.58 9.25 -8.55
C ARG A 170 3.04 9.46 -7.13
N ALA A 171 3.88 10.45 -6.92
CA ALA A 171 4.32 10.89 -5.61
C ALA A 171 4.00 12.37 -5.44
N ALA A 172 3.27 12.68 -4.36
CA ALA A 172 2.83 14.04 -4.07
C ALA A 172 3.25 14.50 -2.67
N HIS A 173 3.62 15.78 -2.59
CA HIS A 173 3.85 16.49 -1.33
C HIS A 173 2.93 17.70 -1.25
N LYS A 174 2.13 17.83 -0.18
CA LYS A 174 1.21 18.97 0.02
C LYS A 174 0.38 19.30 -1.24
N ASN A 175 -0.22 18.28 -1.86
CA ASN A 175 -1.02 18.34 -3.10
C ASN A 175 -0.27 18.71 -4.39
N HIS A 176 1.06 18.86 -4.35
CA HIS A 176 1.86 19.04 -5.55
C HIS A 176 2.39 17.67 -6.01
N CYS A 177 2.12 17.30 -7.26
CA CYS A 177 2.71 16.11 -7.86
C CYS A 177 4.19 16.41 -8.15
N ILE A 178 5.09 15.74 -7.43
CA ILE A 178 6.54 15.97 -7.53
C ILE A 178 7.17 14.97 -8.49
N TYR A 179 6.58 13.79 -8.59
CA TYR A 179 7.07 12.72 -9.43
C TYR A 179 5.93 11.94 -10.05
N GLN A 180 6.13 11.59 -11.31
CA GLN A 180 5.22 10.75 -12.05
C GLN A 180 6.04 9.81 -12.93
N TYR A 181 5.67 8.53 -12.90
CA TYR A 181 6.13 7.55 -13.86
C TYR A 181 4.94 6.95 -14.60
N LYS A 182 5.04 6.85 -15.91
CA LYS A 182 4.04 6.26 -16.80
C LYS A 182 4.72 5.28 -17.74
N LYS A 183 4.37 4.01 -17.62
CA LYS A 183 5.01 2.95 -18.43
C LYS A 183 4.72 3.06 -19.92
N LEU A 184 3.48 3.43 -20.29
CA LEU A 184 3.07 3.52 -21.69
C LEU A 184 3.40 4.86 -22.36
N HIS A 185 3.65 5.88 -21.55
CA HIS A 185 3.94 7.25 -21.97
C HIS A 185 5.18 7.74 -21.22
N PRO A 186 6.36 7.13 -21.45
CA PRO A 186 7.58 7.48 -20.74
C PRO A 186 7.93 8.97 -20.88
N GLU A 187 7.54 9.61 -21.99
CA GLU A 187 7.68 11.05 -22.25
C GLU A 187 6.92 11.95 -21.26
N ASP A 188 5.86 11.42 -20.63
CA ASP A 188 5.07 12.12 -19.61
C ASP A 188 5.58 11.82 -18.19
N SER A 189 6.65 11.02 -18.06
CA SER A 189 7.29 10.75 -16.78
C SER A 189 8.21 11.91 -16.40
N PHE A 190 8.19 12.29 -15.13
CA PHE A 190 9.01 13.38 -14.64
C PHE A 190 9.37 13.20 -13.16
N ASN A 191 10.45 13.87 -12.77
CA ASN A 191 10.85 14.08 -11.40
C ASN A 191 11.26 15.54 -11.24
N ALA A 192 10.43 16.34 -10.57
CA ALA A 192 10.63 17.78 -10.47
C ALA A 192 11.82 18.19 -9.57
N LEU A 193 12.43 17.25 -8.85
CA LEU A 193 13.52 17.53 -7.90
C LEU A 193 14.88 17.03 -8.36
N TYR A 194 14.92 15.89 -9.07
CA TYR A 194 16.16 15.22 -9.43
C TYR A 194 16.26 14.89 -10.93
N ASP A 195 15.34 15.39 -11.76
CA ASP A 195 15.30 15.15 -13.21
C ASP A 195 15.44 13.64 -13.54
N ASP A 196 16.36 13.27 -14.42
CA ASP A 196 16.56 11.88 -14.88
C ASP A 196 17.43 11.03 -13.95
N LYS A 197 17.68 11.50 -12.73
CA LYS A 197 18.53 10.78 -11.79
C LYS A 197 17.82 9.50 -11.31
N PRO A 198 18.47 8.33 -11.35
CA PRO A 198 17.94 7.13 -10.73
C PRO A 198 17.80 7.33 -9.22
N LEU A 199 16.67 6.87 -8.68
CA LEU A 199 16.36 6.93 -7.26
C LEU A 199 16.39 5.52 -6.66
N ASP A 200 16.78 5.44 -5.39
CA ASP A 200 16.89 4.15 -4.69
C ASP A 200 15.53 3.60 -4.23
N GLY A 201 15.34 2.30 -4.37
CA GLY A 201 14.12 1.61 -3.96
C GLY A 201 13.07 1.51 -5.07
N TRP A 202 11.79 1.61 -4.69
CA TRP A 202 10.62 1.39 -5.55
C TRP A 202 10.24 2.64 -6.35
N TRP A 203 11.20 3.25 -7.04
CA TRP A 203 10.97 4.39 -7.94
C TRP A 203 11.15 3.97 -9.39
N PRO A 204 10.09 3.55 -10.10
CA PRO A 204 10.22 3.15 -11.49
C PRO A 204 10.67 4.31 -12.37
N TRP A 205 11.55 4.07 -13.32
CA TRP A 205 11.96 5.11 -14.27
C TRP A 205 11.92 4.53 -15.66
N PRO A 206 11.59 5.32 -16.70
CA PRO A 206 11.68 4.84 -18.05
C PRO A 206 13.09 4.33 -18.35
N ASP A 207 13.16 3.19 -19.04
CA ASP A 207 14.43 2.72 -19.58
C ASP A 207 14.94 3.76 -20.59
N LYS A 208 16.26 3.98 -20.60
CA LYS A 208 16.90 4.76 -21.67
C LYS A 208 16.94 3.85 -22.90
N GLU A 209 16.35 4.29 -24.00
CA GLU A 209 16.49 3.64 -25.32
C GLU A 209 17.96 3.52 -25.75
#